data_AF-A0A1I6CCJ5-F1
#
_entry.id   AF-A0A1I6CCJ5-F1
#
_cell.length_a   1.000
_cell.length_b   1.000
_cell.length_c   1.000
_cell.angle_alpha   90.00
_cell.angle_beta   90.00
_cell.angle_gamma   90.00
#
_symmetry.space_group_name_H-M   'P 1'
#
loop_
_entity.id
_entity.type
_entity.pdbx_description
1 polymer ?
#
loop_
_entity_poly.entity_id
_entity_poly.type
_entity_poly.pdbx_seq_one_letter_code
_entity_poly.pdbx_strand_id
1 'polypeptide(L)'
;MKAWKMYLITIIEIVIFLIIGFFLSEKVLNGIYESMDIPYIGNVGIIWFGVSFLLFSLYTVFQNFIFAKKSPVLKGRISSITFWFVFLLSVYAIISAFVRGEI
;
A
#
# COMPACT_ATOMS: atom_id res chain seq x y z
N MET A 1 -9.16 -2.22 24.80
CA MET A 1 -10.21 -2.31 23.76
C MET A 1 -10.36 -3.76 23.34
N LYS A 2 -11.59 -4.30 23.21
CA LYS A 2 -11.80 -5.69 22.73
C LYS A 2 -11.13 -5.87 21.35
N ALA A 3 -10.42 -6.99 21.15
CA ALA A 3 -9.64 -7.26 19.93
C ALA A 3 -10.44 -7.04 18.63
N TRP A 4 -11.72 -7.40 18.61
CA TRP A 4 -12.62 -7.18 17.48
C TRP A 4 -12.67 -5.72 17.00
N LYS A 5 -12.73 -4.75 17.92
CA LYS A 5 -12.79 -3.32 17.56
C LYS A 5 -11.52 -2.89 16.82
N MET A 6 -10.35 -3.43 17.17
CA MET A 6 -9.09 -3.13 16.50
C MET A 6 -9.01 -3.74 15.09
N TYR A 7 -9.55 -4.94 14.88
CA TYR A 7 -9.65 -5.53 13.54
C TYR A 7 -10.60 -4.73 12.64
N LEU A 8 -11.72 -4.28 13.17
CA LEU A 8 -12.70 -3.50 12.42
C LEU A 8 -12.14 -2.14 11.98
N ILE A 9 -11.38 -1.47 12.85
CA ILE A 9 -10.62 -0.26 12.50
C ILE A 9 -9.62 -0.56 11.37
N THR A 10 -8.92 -1.69 11.44
CA THR A 10 -7.94 -2.07 10.42
C THR A 10 -8.58 -2.31 9.05
N ILE A 11 -9.75 -2.93 9.02
CA ILE A 11 -10.50 -3.15 7.76
C ILE A 11 -10.93 -1.80 7.18
N ILE A 12 -11.41 -0.88 8.03
CA ILE A 12 -11.76 0.48 7.60
C ILE A 12 -10.53 1.22 7.05
N GLU A 13 -9.38 1.13 7.73
CA GLU A 13 -8.11 1.70 7.25
C GLU A 13 -7.76 1.15 5.86
N ILE A 14 -7.84 -0.16 5.64
CA ILE A 14 -7.55 -0.79 4.33
C ILE A 14 -8.48 -0.23 3.25
N VAL A 15 -9.78 -0.12 3.52
CA VAL A 15 -10.75 0.46 2.56
C VAL A 15 -10.41 1.91 2.24
N ILE A 16 -10.04 2.70 3.25
CA ILE A 16 -9.62 4.09 3.06
C ILE A 16 -8.35 4.16 2.18
N PHE A 17 -7.36 3.31 2.43
CA PHE A 17 -6.13 3.28 1.62
C PHE A 17 -6.35 2.74 0.20
N LEU A 18 -7.36 1.89 -0.01
CA LEU A 18 -7.79 1.49 -1.36
C LEU A 18 -8.34 2.68 -2.15
N ILE A 19 -9.21 3.47 -1.52
CA ILE A 19 -9.78 4.67 -2.15
C ILE A 19 -8.67 5.72 -2.40
N ILE A 20 -7.84 6.01 -1.40
CA ILE A 20 -6.75 6.99 -1.53
C ILE A 20 -5.75 6.54 -2.58
N GLY A 21 -5.35 5.26 -2.57
CA GLY A 21 -4.42 4.72 -3.54
C GLY A 21 -4.99 4.71 -4.97
N PHE A 22 -6.31 4.60 -5.14
CA PHE A 22 -6.94 4.76 -6.45
C PHE A 22 -6.73 6.17 -6.99
N PHE A 23 -7.05 7.18 -6.18
CA PHE A 23 -6.84 8.58 -6.55
C PHE A 23 -5.37 8.90 -6.83
N LEU A 24 -4.45 8.38 -6.02
CA LEU A 24 -3.02 8.54 -6.25
C LEU A 24 -2.56 7.84 -7.53
N SER A 25 -3.08 6.66 -7.82
CA SER A 25 -2.69 5.92 -9.02
C SER A 25 -3.13 6.66 -10.28
N GLU A 26 -4.40 7.04 -10.34
CA GLU A 26 -5.00 7.71 -11.49
C GLU A 26 -4.50 9.15 -11.71
N LYS A 27 -4.26 9.92 -10.64
CA LYS A 27 -3.87 11.34 -10.77
C LYS A 27 -2.36 11.58 -10.70
N VAL A 28 -1.65 10.80 -9.88
CA VAL A 28 -0.23 11.04 -9.61
C VAL A 28 0.62 10.07 -10.41
N LEU A 29 0.40 8.75 -10.26
CA LEU A 29 1.22 7.77 -10.99
C LEU A 29 0.99 7.86 -12.49
N ASN A 30 -0.26 8.03 -12.95
CA ASN A 30 -0.52 8.22 -14.38
C ASN A 30 0.30 9.39 -14.96
N GLY A 31 0.24 10.56 -14.33
CA GLY A 31 1.03 11.72 -14.76
C GLY A 31 2.55 11.49 -14.69
N ILE A 32 3.03 10.71 -13.72
CA ILE A 32 4.45 10.33 -13.64
C ILE A 32 4.83 9.37 -14.77
N TYR A 33 4.01 8.34 -15.04
CA TYR A 33 4.27 7.38 -16.10
C TYR A 33 4.23 8.02 -17.48
N GLU A 34 3.21 8.85 -17.76
CA GLU A 34 3.13 9.60 -19.02
C GLU A 34 4.33 10.55 -19.18
N SER A 35 4.81 11.17 -18.10
CA SER A 35 6.01 12.03 -18.16
C SER A 35 7.31 11.28 -18.47
N MET A 36 7.30 9.95 -18.31
CA MET A 36 8.42 9.06 -18.60
C MET A 36 8.20 8.27 -19.90
N ASP A 37 7.25 8.67 -20.74
CA ASP A 37 6.83 7.97 -21.97
C ASP A 37 6.38 6.51 -21.72
N ILE A 38 5.93 6.19 -20.50
CA ILE A 38 5.40 4.87 -20.14
C ILE A 38 3.89 4.88 -20.39
N PRO A 39 3.38 4.10 -21.36
CA PRO A 39 1.95 4.07 -21.66
C PRO A 39 1.17 3.51 -20.47
N TYR A 40 0.24 4.31 -19.94
CA TYR A 40 -0.70 3.91 -18.89
C TYR A 40 -1.86 3.07 -19.45
N ILE A 41 -1.53 2.06 -20.25
CA ILE A 41 -2.48 1.22 -21.00
C ILE A 41 -2.08 -0.23 -20.73
N GLY A 42 -2.61 -0.79 -19.65
CA GLY A 42 -2.21 -2.12 -19.22
C GLY A 42 -2.84 -2.53 -17.89
N ASN A 43 -2.11 -3.25 -17.03
CA ASN A 43 -2.66 -3.74 -15.77
C ASN A 43 -2.68 -2.70 -14.64
N VAL A 44 -3.45 -1.63 -14.86
CA VAL A 44 -3.68 -0.53 -13.93
C VAL A 44 -4.14 -1.03 -12.55
N GLY A 45 -4.85 -2.16 -12.50
CA GLY A 45 -5.29 -2.81 -11.27
C GLY A 45 -4.11 -3.21 -10.37
N ILE A 46 -3.07 -3.83 -10.93
CA ILE A 46 -1.88 -4.26 -10.16
C ILE A 46 -1.16 -3.05 -9.57
N ILE A 47 -1.01 -1.97 -10.34
CA ILE A 47 -0.38 -0.74 -9.86
C ILE A 47 -1.22 -0.09 -8.76
N TRP A 48 -2.52 0.02 -8.99
CA TRP A 48 -3.45 0.56 -8.00
C TRP A 48 -3.37 -0.20 -6.68
N PHE A 49 -3.48 -1.53 -6.73
CA PHE A 49 -3.33 -2.37 -5.53
C PHE A 49 -1.94 -2.21 -4.90
N GLY A 50 -0.89 -2.16 -5.71
CA GLY A 50 0.48 -1.89 -5.27
C GLY A 50 0.59 -0.60 -4.47
N VAL A 51 0.09 0.52 -5.00
CA VAL A 51 0.09 1.83 -4.34
C VAL A 51 -0.70 1.81 -3.05
N SER A 52 -1.91 1.25 -3.06
CA SER A 52 -2.78 1.18 -1.87
C SER A 52 -2.14 0.37 -0.74
N PHE A 53 -1.62 -0.82 -1.05
CA PHE A 53 -1.00 -1.68 -0.03
C PHE A 53 0.37 -1.16 0.42
N LEU A 54 1.11 -0.48 -0.47
CA LEU A 54 2.34 0.21 -0.09
C LEU A 54 2.05 1.35 0.90
N LEU A 55 1.05 2.19 0.62
CA LEU A 55 0.60 3.25 1.53
C LEU A 55 0.16 2.70 2.88
N PHE A 56 -0.68 1.66 2.88
CA PHE A 56 -1.12 1.01 4.12
C PHE A 56 0.06 0.44 4.92
N SER A 57 1.03 -0.18 4.23
CA SER A 57 2.21 -0.77 4.87
C SER A 57 3.12 0.32 5.44
N LEU A 58 3.38 1.39 4.69
CA LEU A 58 4.15 2.55 5.16
C LEU A 58 3.47 3.21 6.35
N TYR A 59 2.15 3.41 6.29
CA TYR A 59 1.37 3.92 7.41
C TYR A 59 1.53 3.04 8.65
N THR A 60 1.43 1.72 8.50
CA THR A 60 1.57 0.77 9.61
C THR A 60 2.97 0.82 10.21
N VAL A 61 4.02 0.87 9.37
CA VAL A 61 5.42 0.99 9.83
C VAL A 61 5.65 2.32 10.55
N PHE A 62 5.15 3.42 9.99
CA PHE A 62 5.30 4.76 10.56
C PHE A 62 4.56 4.89 11.88
N GLN A 63 3.33 4.38 11.95
CA GLN A 63 2.54 4.36 13.18
C GLN A 63 3.20 3.51 14.26
N ASN A 64 3.84 2.39 13.90
CA ASN A 64 4.61 1.61 14.87
C ASN A 64 5.89 2.32 15.33
N PHE A 65 6.59 3.00 14.43
CA PHE A 65 7.81 3.73 14.79
C PHE A 65 7.49 4.90 15.75
N ILE A 66 6.41 5.64 15.50
CA ILE A 66 5.99 6.79 16.31
C ILE A 66 5.27 6.38 17.60
N PHE A 67 4.37 5.41 17.53
CA PHE A 67 3.51 5.00 18.65
C PHE A 67 3.96 3.68 19.29
N ALA A 68 5.26 3.37 19.21
CA ALA A 68 5.96 2.12 19.55
C ALA A 68 5.58 1.41 20.87
N LYS A 69 4.77 2.04 21.73
CA LYS A 69 4.39 1.54 23.05
C LYS A 69 2.92 1.12 23.23
N LYS A 70 2.00 1.33 22.28
CA LYS A 70 0.55 1.33 22.63
C LYS A 70 -0.36 0.20 22.16
N SER A 71 0.00 -0.68 21.21
CA SER A 71 -0.89 -1.81 20.88
C SER A 71 -0.19 -3.14 20.54
N PRO A 72 -0.57 -4.26 21.20
CA PRO A 72 -0.04 -5.58 20.86
C PRO A 72 -0.44 -6.02 19.44
N VAL A 73 -1.50 -5.43 18.86
CA VAL A 73 -1.96 -5.72 17.50
C VAL A 73 -1.03 -5.14 16.44
N LEU A 74 -0.51 -3.91 16.62
CA LEU A 74 0.49 -3.34 15.70
C LEU A 74 1.79 -4.17 15.71
N LYS A 75 2.24 -4.55 16.92
CA LYS A 75 3.46 -5.35 17.08
C LYS A 75 3.31 -6.73 16.40
N GLY A 76 2.14 -7.36 16.52
CA GLY A 76 1.82 -8.61 15.83
C GLY A 76 1.78 -8.47 14.30
N ARG A 77 1.29 -7.34 13.78
CA ARG A 77 1.22 -7.07 12.34
C ARG A 77 2.61 -6.94 11.70
N ILE A 78 3.50 -6.15 12.28
CA ILE A 78 4.86 -5.93 11.74
C ILE A 78 5.75 -7.15 11.92
N SER A 79 5.53 -7.97 12.95
CA SER A 79 6.23 -9.24 13.10
C SER A 79 5.75 -10.31 12.12
N SER A 80 4.64 -10.08 11.40
CA SER A 80 4.06 -11.07 10.49
C SER A 80 4.80 -11.11 9.16
N ILE A 81 5.16 -12.33 8.71
CA ILE A 81 5.81 -12.53 7.41
C ILE A 81 4.88 -12.14 6.25
N THR A 82 3.56 -12.32 6.43
CA THR A 82 2.55 -11.94 5.43
C THR A 82 2.55 -10.43 5.19
N PHE A 83 2.79 -9.63 6.23
CA PHE A 83 2.88 -8.18 6.10
C PHE A 83 4.08 -7.78 5.22
N TRP A 84 5.25 -8.34 5.49
CA TRP A 84 6.46 -8.08 4.69
C TRP A 84 6.33 -8.59 3.27
N PHE A 85 5.66 -9.73 3.06
CA PHE A 85 5.38 -10.26 1.74
C PHE A 85 4.47 -9.32 0.93
N VAL A 86 3.39 -8.81 1.54
CA VAL A 86 2.52 -7.81 0.92
C VAL A 86 3.32 -6.55 0.61
N PHE A 87 4.12 -6.04 1.55
CA PHE A 87 4.95 -4.87 1.34
C PHE A 87 5.91 -5.04 0.15
N LEU A 88 6.64 -6.16 0.08
CA LEU A 88 7.56 -6.45 -1.02
C LEU A 88 6.84 -6.60 -2.36
N LEU A 89 5.69 -7.29 -2.39
CA LEU A 89 4.88 -7.40 -3.59
C LEU A 89 4.36 -6.04 -4.06
N SER A 90 3.96 -5.17 -3.15
CA SER A 90 3.51 -3.82 -3.47
C SER A 90 4.64 -2.97 -4.06
N VAL A 91 5.84 -3.04 -3.48
CA VAL A 91 7.03 -2.39 -4.03
C VAL A 91 7.35 -2.93 -5.42
N TYR A 92 7.36 -4.26 -5.57
CA TYR A 92 7.63 -4.90 -6.84
C TYR A 92 6.62 -4.51 -7.92
N ALA A 93 5.32 -4.49 -7.61
CA ALA A 93 4.26 -4.11 -8.54
C ALA A 93 4.44 -2.69 -9.10
N ILE A 94 4.90 -1.75 -8.27
CA ILE A 94 5.18 -0.38 -8.71
C ILE A 94 6.46 -0.34 -9.53
N ILE A 95 7.55 -0.91 -9.02
CA ILE A 95 8.87 -0.86 -9.68
C ILE A 95 8.86 -1.62 -11.01
N SER A 96 8.11 -2.73 -11.13
CA SER A 96 8.07 -3.52 -12.34
C SER A 96 7.58 -2.75 -13.55
N ALA A 97 6.66 -1.80 -13.34
CA ALA A 97 6.17 -0.93 -14.41
C ALA A 97 7.28 0.00 -14.93
N PHE A 98 8.09 0.57 -14.02
CA PHE A 98 9.24 1.39 -14.39
C PHE A 98 10.35 0.59 -15.09
N VAL A 99 10.58 -0.66 -14.70
CA VAL A 99 11.62 -1.51 -15.31
C VAL A 99 11.20 -2.01 -16.69
N ARG A 100 9.92 -2.32 -16.88
CA ARG A 100 9.39 -2.81 -18.16
C ARG A 100 9.11 -1.70 -19.16
N GLY A 101 8.93 -0.46 -18.69
CA GLY A 101 8.52 0.66 -19.52
C GLY A 101 7.05 0.56 -19.97
N GLU A 102 6.28 -0.36 -19.40
CA GLU A 102 4.88 -0.66 -19.71
C GLU A 102 4.18 -1.16 -18.44
N ILE A 103 2.86 -0.96 -18.36
CA ILE A 103 2.03 -1.25 -17.18
C ILE A 103 1.33 -2.60 -17.28
#